data_AF-D9XV91-F1
#
_entry.id   AF-D9XV91-F1
#
_cell.length_a   1.000
_cell.length_b   1.000
_cell.length_c   1.000
_cell.angle_alpha   90.00
_cell.angle_beta   90.00
_cell.angle_gamma   90.00
#
_symmetry.space_group_name_H-M   'P 1'
#
loop_
_entity.id
_entity.type
_entity.pdbx_description
1 polymer ?
#
loop_
_entity_poly.entity_id
_entity_poly.type
_entity_poly.pdbx_seq_one_letter_code
_entity_poly.pdbx_strand_id
1 'polypeptide(L)'
;MEVETNATLDLVAVKPSAALSWLPGGLGEGSGTAGDAQASAPPLAPETARPSAAPSAVPAGFATREKPFAGSPAARWESGADAIRLPGAKAVNGVPAARIEDALKGAKRFLVAANLDRAVLEGGEPRKALGLVDPLEADYLSELRAALREPTEKNDPVWTFTRFDPAEVELVGDVRIRGHMTVEALDESPGKAMIKADYTFVYPMARVGGGDEVSRAVVRRSVEVQVVDAARFRATDGHIWVAGSYSDIANDDCRQGDGVIRPQFLRGRGTSPEPSGKARDPYDRSKELKADAGEEECGLATRT
;
A
#
# COMPACT_ATOMS: atom_id res chain seq x y z
N MET A 1 -21.06 -64.42 26.93
CA MET A 1 -19.93 -63.50 27.18
C MET A 1 -19.71 -62.79 25.86
N GLU A 2 -20.57 -61.81 25.60
CA GLU A 2 -20.70 -61.11 24.32
C GLU A 2 -19.81 -59.87 24.34
N VAL A 3 -19.14 -59.63 23.21
CA VAL A 3 -18.21 -58.52 23.00
C VAL A 3 -18.99 -57.34 22.42
N GLU A 4 -18.82 -56.19 23.06
CA GLU A 4 -19.36 -54.89 22.67
C GLU A 4 -18.83 -54.41 21.32
N THR A 5 -19.64 -53.64 20.58
CA THR A 5 -19.13 -52.64 19.63
C THR A 5 -20.10 -51.47 19.58
N ASN A 6 -19.80 -50.40 20.33
CA ASN A 6 -20.48 -49.11 20.19
C ASN A 6 -19.81 -48.33 19.05
N ALA A 7 -20.58 -48.03 18.00
CA ALA A 7 -20.15 -47.16 16.91
C ALA A 7 -20.54 -45.71 17.25
N THR A 8 -19.55 -44.85 17.42
CA THR A 8 -19.73 -43.40 17.60
C THR A 8 -19.88 -42.74 16.23
N LEU A 9 -20.98 -42.02 16.01
CA LEU A 9 -21.27 -41.27 14.79
C LEU A 9 -20.75 -39.83 14.97
N ASP A 10 -19.60 -39.49 14.39
CA ASP A 10 -19.09 -38.11 14.38
C ASP A 10 -19.84 -37.27 13.34
N LEU A 11 -20.62 -36.30 13.84
CA LEU A 11 -21.29 -35.29 13.03
C LEU A 11 -20.27 -34.21 12.65
N VAL A 12 -19.74 -34.28 11.43
CA VAL A 12 -18.90 -33.20 10.87
C VAL A 12 -19.77 -31.97 10.61
N ALA A 13 -19.64 -30.96 11.47
CA ALA A 13 -20.24 -29.65 11.27
C ALA A 13 -19.49 -28.90 10.15
N VAL A 14 -20.02 -28.96 8.94
CA VAL A 14 -19.53 -28.17 7.80
C VAL A 14 -19.89 -26.70 8.04
N LYS A 15 -18.88 -25.83 8.20
CA LYS A 15 -19.05 -24.37 8.33
C LYS A 15 -19.61 -23.79 7.02
N PRO A 16 -20.77 -23.10 7.02
CA PRO A 16 -21.37 -22.52 5.81
C PRO A 16 -20.57 -21.33 5.22
N SER A 17 -19.60 -20.79 5.97
CA SER A 17 -18.77 -19.64 5.56
C SER A 17 -17.69 -19.98 4.52
N ALA A 18 -17.40 -21.26 4.29
CA ALA A 18 -16.45 -21.72 3.27
C ALA A 18 -17.10 -21.96 1.89
N ALA A 19 -18.44 -21.90 1.79
CA ALA A 19 -19.18 -22.28 0.59
C ALA A 19 -19.66 -21.09 -0.27
N LEU A 20 -19.50 -19.84 0.18
CA LEU A 20 -20.02 -18.68 -0.55
C LEU A 20 -19.14 -18.18 -1.71
N SER A 21 -18.00 -18.82 -1.96
CA SER A 21 -17.19 -18.59 -3.17
C SER A 21 -17.32 -19.69 -4.23
N TRP A 22 -18.13 -20.73 -3.98
CA TRP A 22 -18.18 -21.95 -4.79
C TRP A 22 -19.60 -22.26 -5.25
N LEU A 23 -20.13 -21.46 -6.18
CA LEU A 23 -21.24 -21.86 -7.04
C LEU A 23 -21.00 -21.33 -8.47
N PRO A 24 -20.64 -22.19 -9.44
CA PRO A 24 -20.68 -21.84 -10.85
C PRO A 24 -22.15 -21.85 -11.31
N GLY A 25 -22.73 -20.68 -11.48
CA GLY A 25 -24.08 -20.53 -12.02
C GLY A 25 -24.07 -20.58 -13.55
N GLY A 26 -24.83 -21.52 -14.11
CA GLY A 26 -25.57 -21.31 -15.36
C GLY A 26 -25.04 -22.03 -16.60
N LEU A 27 -25.59 -23.22 -16.87
CA LEU A 27 -25.61 -23.81 -18.20
C LEU A 27 -26.39 -22.90 -19.15
N GLY A 28 -25.68 -22.29 -20.11
CA GLY A 28 -26.26 -21.58 -21.24
C GLY A 28 -25.51 -21.98 -22.50
N GLU A 29 -26.11 -22.88 -23.28
CA GLU A 29 -25.65 -23.23 -24.62
C GLU A 29 -25.65 -21.97 -25.50
N GLY A 30 -24.48 -21.63 -26.03
CA GLY A 30 -24.27 -20.51 -26.93
C GLY A 30 -22.93 -20.67 -27.62
N SER A 31 -22.89 -21.52 -28.64
CA SER A 31 -21.75 -21.68 -29.54
C SER A 31 -21.45 -20.36 -30.25
N GLY A 32 -20.44 -19.64 -29.76
CA GLY A 32 -19.84 -18.49 -30.40
C GLY A 32 -18.34 -18.68 -30.44
N THR A 33 -17.78 -18.74 -31.64
CA THR A 33 -16.37 -18.92 -31.94
C THR A 33 -15.47 -17.97 -31.16
N ALA A 34 -14.50 -18.54 -30.44
CA ALA A 34 -13.39 -17.82 -29.82
C ALA A 34 -12.61 -17.06 -30.91
N GLY A 35 -12.83 -15.75 -30.96
CA GLY A 35 -12.02 -14.78 -31.70
C GLY A 35 -11.12 -14.04 -30.74
N ASP A 36 -9.84 -14.00 -31.10
CA ASP A 36 -8.72 -13.39 -30.38
C ASP A 36 -8.94 -11.96 -29.88
N ALA A 37 -8.11 -11.61 -28.89
CA ALA A 37 -7.86 -10.29 -28.31
C ALA A 37 -8.85 -9.79 -27.25
N GLN A 38 -8.71 -10.33 -26.03
CA GLN A 38 -9.06 -9.59 -24.82
C GLN A 38 -8.05 -8.44 -24.66
N ALA A 39 -8.21 -7.37 -25.44
CA ALA A 39 -7.47 -6.13 -25.21
C ALA A 39 -7.69 -5.71 -23.75
N SER A 40 -6.61 -5.63 -22.98
CA SER A 40 -6.68 -5.10 -21.62
C SER A 40 -7.33 -3.73 -21.66
N ALA A 41 -8.38 -3.52 -20.87
CA ALA A 41 -9.05 -2.22 -20.78
C ALA A 41 -8.01 -1.12 -20.51
N PRO A 42 -8.14 0.08 -21.12
CA PRO A 42 -7.15 1.12 -20.96
C PRO A 42 -6.99 1.52 -19.48
N PRO A 43 -5.80 2.02 -19.09
CA PRO A 43 -5.57 2.55 -17.77
C PRO A 43 -6.65 3.55 -17.38
N LEU A 44 -6.99 3.57 -16.09
CA LEU A 44 -7.86 4.61 -15.54
C LEU A 44 -7.17 5.96 -15.67
N ALA A 45 -7.98 7.01 -15.86
CA ALA A 45 -7.46 8.35 -15.78
C ALA A 45 -6.80 8.60 -14.40
N PRO A 46 -5.78 9.50 -14.37
CA PRO A 46 -5.23 10.02 -13.12
C PRO A 46 -6.30 10.34 -12.09
N GLU A 47 -6.02 9.98 -10.84
CA GLU A 47 -6.84 10.46 -9.74
C GLU A 47 -6.46 11.90 -9.39
N THR A 48 -7.45 12.77 -9.30
CA THR A 48 -7.26 14.19 -8.95
C THR A 48 -7.99 14.57 -7.66
N ALA A 49 -8.74 13.64 -7.08
CA ALA A 49 -9.51 13.83 -5.86
C ALA A 49 -9.77 12.47 -5.19
N ARG A 50 -10.06 12.50 -3.88
CA ARG A 50 -10.43 11.31 -3.11
C ARG A 50 -11.68 10.66 -3.72
N PRO A 51 -11.69 9.32 -3.94
CA PRO A 51 -12.90 8.63 -4.38
C PRO A 51 -13.97 8.65 -3.29
N SER A 52 -15.25 8.52 -3.65
CA SER A 52 -16.36 8.51 -2.66
C SER A 52 -16.68 7.12 -2.10
N ALA A 53 -16.16 6.06 -2.72
CA ALA A 53 -16.40 4.67 -2.35
C ALA A 53 -15.26 3.75 -2.79
N ALA A 54 -15.28 2.52 -2.30
CA ALA A 54 -14.43 1.44 -2.78
C ALA A 54 -14.60 1.18 -4.29
N PRO A 55 -13.55 0.73 -5.00
CA PRO A 55 -13.67 0.31 -6.39
C PRO A 55 -14.67 -0.84 -6.56
N SER A 56 -15.37 -0.88 -7.68
CA SER A 56 -16.29 -1.97 -8.01
C SER A 56 -15.61 -3.35 -7.95
N ALA A 57 -16.42 -4.39 -7.80
CA ALA A 57 -15.93 -5.76 -7.92
C ALA A 57 -15.28 -5.98 -9.29
N VAL A 58 -14.16 -6.70 -9.29
CA VAL A 58 -13.49 -7.16 -10.52
C VAL A 58 -13.72 -8.67 -10.65
N PRO A 59 -13.78 -9.21 -11.87
CA PRO A 59 -13.87 -10.66 -12.05
C PRO A 59 -12.75 -11.39 -11.30
N ALA A 60 -13.09 -12.51 -10.67
CA ALA A 60 -12.09 -13.34 -10.00
C ALA A 60 -11.01 -13.78 -11.01
N GLY A 61 -9.76 -13.79 -10.56
CA GLY A 61 -8.61 -14.19 -11.37
C GLY A 61 -7.45 -14.60 -10.48
N PHE A 62 -6.72 -15.62 -10.91
CA PHE A 62 -5.49 -16.05 -10.24
C PHE A 62 -4.32 -15.23 -10.76
N ALA A 63 -3.63 -14.55 -9.85
CA ALA A 63 -2.43 -13.80 -10.19
C ALA A 63 -1.27 -14.75 -10.47
N THR A 64 -0.65 -14.56 -11.63
CA THR A 64 0.51 -15.33 -12.09
C THR A 64 1.66 -14.39 -12.42
N ARG A 65 2.86 -14.92 -12.69
CA ARG A 65 3.97 -14.06 -13.11
C ARG A 65 3.70 -13.33 -14.42
N GLU A 66 2.97 -13.97 -15.32
CA GLU A 66 2.54 -13.36 -16.59
C GLU A 66 1.43 -12.32 -16.38
N LYS A 67 0.51 -12.57 -15.43
CA LYS A 67 -0.65 -11.72 -15.15
C LYS A 67 -0.71 -11.33 -13.66
N PRO A 68 0.26 -10.55 -13.16
CA PRO A 68 0.42 -10.30 -11.72
C PRO A 68 -0.76 -9.56 -11.08
N PHE A 69 -1.56 -8.87 -11.89
CA PHE A 69 -2.73 -8.09 -11.44
C PHE A 69 -4.07 -8.74 -11.80
N ALA A 70 -4.10 -9.99 -12.28
CA ALA A 70 -5.36 -10.70 -12.52
C ALA A 70 -6.21 -10.74 -11.24
N GLY A 71 -7.50 -10.40 -11.35
CA GLY A 71 -8.42 -10.34 -10.21
C GLY A 71 -8.25 -9.13 -9.28
N SER A 72 -7.45 -8.11 -9.65
CA SER A 72 -7.25 -6.91 -8.84
C SER A 72 -7.77 -5.63 -9.53
N PRO A 73 -8.38 -4.68 -8.79
CA PRO A 73 -8.65 -3.32 -9.29
C PRO A 73 -7.41 -2.61 -9.86
N ALA A 74 -6.21 -2.96 -9.37
CA ALA A 74 -4.95 -2.37 -9.82
C ALA A 74 -4.52 -2.78 -11.23
N ALA A 75 -5.19 -3.76 -11.86
CA ALA A 75 -4.92 -4.13 -13.26
C ALA A 75 -5.05 -2.95 -14.24
N ARG A 76 -5.83 -1.93 -13.88
CA ARG A 76 -6.05 -0.72 -14.69
C ARG A 76 -5.29 0.51 -14.17
N TRP A 77 -4.40 0.35 -13.20
CA TRP A 77 -3.63 1.46 -12.67
C TRP A 77 -2.35 1.65 -13.48
N GLU A 78 -1.82 2.87 -13.46
CA GLU A 78 -0.52 3.16 -14.03
C GLU A 78 0.59 2.63 -13.10
N SER A 79 1.81 2.56 -13.63
CA SER A 79 2.97 2.03 -12.91
C SER A 79 4.10 3.03 -12.80
N GLY A 80 4.94 2.82 -11.79
CA GLY A 80 6.18 3.57 -11.61
C GLY A 80 5.98 5.04 -11.23
N ALA A 81 7.07 5.79 -11.19
CA ALA A 81 7.10 7.17 -10.67
C ALA A 81 6.19 8.15 -11.45
N ASP A 82 5.85 7.86 -12.72
CA ASP A 82 5.02 8.71 -13.55
C ASP A 82 3.53 8.66 -13.16
N ALA A 83 3.11 7.60 -12.46
CA ALA A 83 1.78 7.52 -11.86
C ALA A 83 1.58 8.52 -10.71
N ILE A 84 2.66 9.05 -10.13
CA ILE A 84 2.63 10.10 -9.11
C ILE A 84 2.65 11.47 -9.80
N ARG A 85 1.46 12.02 -10.05
CA ARG A 85 1.29 13.33 -10.71
C ARG A 85 1.15 14.46 -9.70
N LEU A 86 1.80 15.58 -9.99
CA LEU A 86 1.74 16.78 -9.16
C LEU A 86 0.54 17.65 -9.56
N PRO A 87 -0.20 18.24 -8.60
CA PRO A 87 -1.14 19.31 -8.88
C PRO A 87 -0.41 20.57 -9.33
N GLY A 88 -1.13 21.49 -9.97
CA GLY A 88 -0.58 22.80 -10.31
C GLY A 88 -0.27 23.62 -9.04
N ALA A 89 0.95 24.17 -8.96
CA ALA A 89 1.37 24.97 -7.83
C ALA A 89 0.81 26.41 -7.90
N LYS A 90 0.33 26.91 -6.76
CA LYS A 90 -0.13 28.29 -6.56
C LYS A 90 0.38 28.79 -5.22
N ALA A 91 0.39 30.11 -5.02
CA ALA A 91 0.67 30.67 -3.71
C ALA A 91 -0.46 30.29 -2.74
N VAL A 92 -0.11 29.82 -1.55
CA VAL A 92 -1.07 29.37 -0.53
C VAL A 92 -0.66 29.93 0.82
N ASN A 93 -1.58 30.63 1.48
CA ASN A 93 -1.37 31.16 2.83
C ASN A 93 -0.08 31.97 3.03
N GLY A 94 0.30 32.78 2.03
CA GLY A 94 1.54 33.56 2.06
C GLY A 94 2.80 32.80 1.63
N VAL A 95 2.73 31.49 1.42
CA VAL A 95 3.83 30.71 0.82
C VAL A 95 3.85 30.96 -0.70
N PRO A 96 5.00 31.36 -1.29
CA PRO A 96 5.10 31.59 -2.73
C PRO A 96 4.87 30.32 -3.57
N ALA A 97 4.29 30.47 -4.76
CA ALA A 97 3.98 29.36 -5.66
C ALA A 97 5.21 28.49 -6.01
N ALA A 98 6.37 29.11 -6.24
CA ALA A 98 7.61 28.38 -6.54
C ALA A 98 8.02 27.44 -5.39
N ARG A 99 7.83 27.87 -4.14
CA ARG A 99 8.18 27.06 -2.96
C ARG A 99 7.20 25.90 -2.76
N ILE A 100 5.92 26.10 -3.07
CA ILE A 100 4.93 25.02 -3.15
C ILE A 100 5.31 24.01 -4.24
N GLU A 101 5.73 24.49 -5.42
CA GLU A 101 6.15 23.62 -6.52
C GLU A 101 7.37 22.75 -6.15
N ASP A 102 8.38 23.35 -5.52
CA ASP A 102 9.58 22.63 -5.08
C ASP A 102 9.26 21.59 -4.01
N ALA A 103 8.37 21.92 -3.07
CA ALA A 103 7.91 20.99 -2.05
C ALA A 103 7.08 19.84 -2.65
N LEU A 104 6.22 20.10 -3.65
CA LEU A 104 5.49 19.05 -4.38
C LEU A 104 6.45 18.08 -5.10
N LYS A 105 7.48 18.62 -5.76
CA LYS A 105 8.55 17.82 -6.36
C LYS A 105 9.30 17.00 -5.30
N GLY A 106 9.59 17.60 -4.15
CA GLY A 106 10.22 16.95 -3.00
C GLY A 106 9.38 15.78 -2.46
N ALA A 107 8.08 16.01 -2.24
CA ALA A 107 7.14 14.99 -1.78
C ALA A 107 7.06 13.80 -2.76
N LYS A 108 7.01 14.06 -4.07
CA LYS A 108 7.10 13.00 -5.08
C LYS A 108 8.42 12.24 -5.01
N ARG A 109 9.56 12.93 -4.92
CA ARG A 109 10.87 12.26 -4.79
C ARG A 109 10.94 11.40 -3.54
N PHE A 110 10.38 11.86 -2.42
CA PHE A 110 10.32 11.11 -1.17
C PHE A 110 9.47 9.84 -1.31
N LEU A 111 8.26 9.95 -1.84
CA LEU A 111 7.40 8.78 -2.09
C LEU A 111 8.08 7.74 -2.99
N VAL A 112 8.71 8.19 -4.07
CA VAL A 112 9.46 7.31 -4.98
C VAL A 112 10.62 6.65 -4.25
N ALA A 113 11.43 7.41 -3.51
CA ALA A 113 12.59 6.87 -2.81
C ALA A 113 12.20 5.90 -1.67
N ALA A 114 11.08 6.14 -1.00
CA ALA A 114 10.61 5.34 0.13
C ALA A 114 9.80 4.09 -0.28
N ASN A 115 9.20 4.09 -1.48
CA ASN A 115 8.22 3.06 -1.88
C ASN A 115 8.51 2.42 -3.25
N LEU A 116 9.47 2.91 -4.04
CA LEU A 116 9.78 2.36 -5.37
C LEU A 116 11.26 2.09 -5.59
N ASP A 117 12.15 2.60 -4.73
CA ASP A 117 13.59 2.33 -4.85
C ASP A 117 13.85 0.84 -4.61
N ARG A 118 14.44 0.16 -5.59
CA ARG A 118 14.62 -1.29 -5.57
C ARG A 118 15.42 -1.76 -4.36
N ALA A 119 16.46 -1.02 -3.97
CA ALA A 119 17.28 -1.40 -2.82
C ALA A 119 16.47 -1.28 -1.52
N VAL A 120 15.59 -0.28 -1.41
CA VAL A 120 14.69 -0.12 -0.25
C VAL A 120 13.67 -1.24 -0.18
N LEU A 121 13.06 -1.59 -1.31
CA LEU A 121 12.11 -2.69 -1.41
C LEU A 121 12.73 -4.04 -1.03
N GLU A 122 14.02 -4.24 -1.29
CA GLU A 122 14.79 -5.44 -0.91
C GLU A 122 15.42 -5.33 0.49
N GLY A 123 14.94 -4.42 1.35
CA GLY A 123 15.40 -4.32 2.75
C GLY A 123 16.72 -3.57 2.94
N GLY A 124 17.24 -2.90 1.92
CA GLY A 124 18.41 -2.03 1.97
C GLY A 124 18.13 -0.62 2.52
N GLU A 125 19.16 0.12 2.94
CA GLU A 125 19.02 1.42 3.61
C GLU A 125 18.39 2.51 2.69
N PRO A 126 17.33 3.24 3.12
CA PRO A 126 16.63 4.25 2.32
C PRO A 126 17.35 5.61 2.26
N ARG A 127 18.63 5.62 1.86
CA ARG A 127 19.49 6.81 1.86
C ARG A 127 18.91 8.00 1.10
N LYS A 128 18.31 7.75 -0.07
CA LYS A 128 17.70 8.80 -0.89
C LYS A 128 16.50 9.45 -0.20
N ALA A 129 15.66 8.66 0.47
CA ALA A 129 14.49 9.18 1.18
C ALA A 129 14.92 9.96 2.42
N LEU A 130 15.85 9.42 3.21
CA LEU A 130 16.42 10.10 4.38
C LEU A 130 17.10 11.42 4.01
N GLY A 131 17.81 11.47 2.87
CA GLY A 131 18.46 12.69 2.39
C GLY A 131 17.52 13.76 1.84
N LEU A 132 16.22 13.47 1.71
CA LEU A 132 15.21 14.47 1.30
C LEU A 132 14.55 15.15 2.50
N VAL A 133 14.56 14.53 3.67
CA VAL A 133 14.01 15.09 4.91
C VAL A 133 14.91 16.23 5.38
N ASP A 134 14.31 17.33 5.82
CA ASP A 134 15.05 18.51 6.28
C ASP A 134 16.00 18.15 7.43
N PRO A 135 17.30 18.46 7.36
CA PRO A 135 18.24 18.19 8.44
C PRO A 135 17.87 18.89 9.76
N LEU A 136 16.99 19.89 9.73
CA LEU A 136 16.42 20.50 10.93
C LEU A 136 15.44 19.58 11.67
N GLU A 137 14.89 18.55 11.02
CA GLU A 137 14.11 17.47 11.65
C GLU A 137 15.01 16.38 12.25
N ALA A 138 15.98 16.79 13.07
CA ALA A 138 17.02 15.90 13.60
C ALA A 138 16.45 14.74 14.42
N ASP A 139 15.41 14.99 15.22
CA ASP A 139 14.77 13.97 16.07
C ASP A 139 14.04 12.92 15.20
N TYR A 140 13.22 13.36 14.25
CA TYR A 140 12.53 12.47 13.31
C TYR A 140 13.52 11.62 12.49
N LEU A 141 14.59 12.25 11.99
CA LEU A 141 15.67 11.53 11.30
C LEU A 141 16.40 10.52 12.21
N SER A 142 16.53 10.82 13.51
CA SER A 142 17.10 9.90 14.49
C SER A 142 16.18 8.70 14.72
N GLU A 143 14.87 8.93 14.86
CA GLU A 143 13.84 7.90 15.02
C GLU A 143 13.80 6.95 13.83
N LEU A 144 13.79 7.48 12.60
CA LEU A 144 13.83 6.67 11.38
C LEU A 144 15.10 5.80 11.31
N ARG A 145 16.27 6.36 11.66
CA ARG A 145 17.53 5.61 11.69
C ARG A 145 17.57 4.56 12.80
N ALA A 146 16.91 4.80 13.92
CA ALA A 146 16.77 3.82 14.98
C ALA A 146 15.88 2.66 14.50
N ALA A 147 14.72 2.97 13.90
CA ALA A 147 13.79 1.99 13.34
C ALA A 147 14.47 1.07 12.30
N LEU A 148 15.30 1.65 11.43
CA LEU A 148 16.03 0.89 10.40
C LEU A 148 17.15 0.00 10.96
N ARG A 149 17.69 0.34 12.13
CA ARG A 149 18.78 -0.42 12.76
C ARG A 149 18.26 -1.56 13.62
N GLU A 150 17.21 -1.27 14.38
CA GLU A 150 16.58 -2.17 15.34
C GLU A 150 15.07 -1.91 15.31
N PRO A 151 14.36 -2.54 14.35
CA PRO A 151 12.90 -2.46 14.29
C PRO A 151 12.27 -2.93 15.59
N THR A 152 11.17 -2.30 15.99
CA THR A 152 10.36 -2.71 17.14
C THR A 152 8.88 -2.50 16.82
N GLU A 153 7.98 -3.14 17.57
CA GLU A 153 6.54 -2.95 17.41
C GLU A 153 6.09 -1.47 17.50
N LYS A 154 6.86 -0.64 18.23
CA LYS A 154 6.56 0.80 18.43
C LYS A 154 7.30 1.72 17.47
N ASN A 155 8.27 1.20 16.73
CA ASN A 155 9.10 1.99 15.82
C ASN A 155 9.55 1.08 14.67
N ASP A 156 8.58 0.72 13.84
CA ASP A 156 8.81 -0.15 12.69
C ASP A 156 9.07 0.71 11.44
N PRO A 157 10.19 0.51 10.71
CA PRO A 157 10.47 1.27 9.50
C PRO A 157 9.43 1.04 8.39
N VAL A 158 8.64 -0.05 8.43
CA VAL A 158 7.61 -0.31 7.41
C VAL A 158 6.52 0.75 7.37
N TRP A 159 6.33 1.53 8.44
CA TRP A 159 5.36 2.63 8.50
C TRP A 159 5.76 3.84 7.64
N THR A 160 7.04 3.95 7.26
CA THR A 160 7.53 5.01 6.37
C THR A 160 8.05 4.46 5.04
N PHE A 161 8.74 3.32 5.06
CA PHE A 161 9.40 2.73 3.90
C PHE A 161 8.76 1.39 3.54
N THR A 162 8.44 1.14 2.27
CA THR A 162 8.03 -0.22 1.88
C THR A 162 9.27 -1.09 1.73
N ARG A 163 9.31 -2.21 2.45
CA ARG A 163 10.48 -3.10 2.55
C ARG A 163 9.98 -4.53 2.64
N PHE A 164 10.64 -5.44 1.94
CA PHE A 164 10.35 -6.87 1.96
C PHE A 164 11.63 -7.65 2.31
N ASP A 165 11.47 -8.91 2.68
CA ASP A 165 12.60 -9.83 2.89
C ASP A 165 13.00 -10.48 1.54
N PRO A 166 14.16 -10.14 0.96
CA PRO A 166 14.59 -10.67 -0.32
C PRO A 166 14.98 -12.16 -0.26
N ALA A 167 15.09 -12.75 0.95
CA ALA A 167 15.26 -14.19 1.11
C ALA A 167 13.93 -14.96 0.98
N GLU A 168 12.79 -14.29 1.18
CA GLU A 168 11.47 -14.92 1.16
C GLU A 168 10.65 -14.59 -0.08
N VAL A 169 10.74 -13.34 -0.57
CA VAL A 169 9.94 -12.88 -1.70
C VAL A 169 10.78 -12.16 -2.76
N GLU A 170 10.32 -12.26 -4.00
CA GLU A 170 10.82 -11.48 -5.13
C GLU A 170 9.67 -10.68 -5.76
N LEU A 171 9.94 -9.43 -6.13
CA LEU A 171 8.96 -8.60 -6.86
C LEU A 171 8.84 -9.06 -8.31
N VAL A 172 7.61 -9.08 -8.81
CA VAL A 172 7.25 -9.60 -10.14
C VAL A 172 6.61 -8.52 -11.01
N GLY A 173 7.38 -7.92 -11.89
CA GLY A 173 6.91 -6.83 -12.76
C GLY A 173 6.81 -5.49 -12.04
N ASP A 174 6.06 -4.55 -12.63
CA ASP A 174 6.00 -3.17 -12.15
C ASP A 174 4.98 -2.98 -11.02
N VAL A 175 5.31 -2.07 -10.08
CA VAL A 175 4.39 -1.63 -9.03
C VAL A 175 3.25 -0.80 -9.63
N ARG A 176 2.01 -1.11 -9.27
CA ARG A 176 0.82 -0.32 -9.68
C ARG A 176 0.51 0.73 -8.64
N ILE A 177 0.22 1.95 -9.09
CA ILE A 177 0.09 3.10 -8.20
C ILE A 177 -1.16 3.89 -8.55
N ARG A 178 -1.89 4.30 -7.52
CA ARG A 178 -3.00 5.23 -7.67
C ARG A 178 -3.09 6.17 -6.48
N GLY A 179 -3.26 7.45 -6.76
CA GLY A 179 -3.40 8.46 -5.73
C GLY A 179 -3.33 9.88 -6.25
N HIS A 180 -3.36 10.83 -5.32
CA HIS A 180 -3.32 12.25 -5.61
C HIS A 180 -2.59 13.02 -4.50
N MET A 181 -2.22 14.27 -4.81
CA MET A 181 -1.74 15.24 -3.82
C MET A 181 -2.64 16.46 -3.81
N THR A 182 -2.87 17.03 -2.64
CA THR A 182 -3.52 18.34 -2.45
C THR A 182 -2.57 19.32 -1.77
N VAL A 183 -2.87 20.62 -1.90
CA VAL A 183 -2.19 21.69 -1.18
C VAL A 183 -3.25 22.49 -0.44
N GLU A 184 -3.10 22.62 0.86
CA GLU A 184 -4.07 23.25 1.76
C GLU A 184 -3.40 24.36 2.58
N ALA A 185 -4.15 25.40 2.88
CA ALA A 185 -3.72 26.42 3.83
C ALA A 185 -3.80 25.87 5.26
N LEU A 186 -2.85 26.25 6.12
CA LEU A 186 -2.98 26.07 7.56
C LEU A 186 -3.58 27.36 8.14
N ASP A 187 -4.91 27.39 8.29
CA ASP A 187 -5.68 28.61 8.59
C ASP A 187 -5.17 29.36 9.83
N GLU A 188 -4.76 28.63 10.88
CA GLU A 188 -4.25 29.20 12.12
C GLU A 188 -2.73 29.48 12.11
N SER A 189 -2.07 29.31 10.97
CA SER A 189 -0.62 29.47 10.82
C SER A 189 -0.24 30.22 9.54
N PRO A 190 -0.41 31.55 9.50
CA PRO A 190 -0.03 32.36 8.35
C PRO A 190 1.43 32.13 7.93
N GLY A 191 1.67 32.00 6.63
CA GLY A 191 2.98 31.66 6.08
C GLY A 191 3.29 30.16 6.09
N LYS A 192 2.30 29.30 6.34
CA LYS A 192 2.44 27.85 6.25
C LYS A 192 1.33 27.22 5.40
N ALA A 193 1.70 26.23 4.61
CA ALA A 193 0.80 25.38 3.85
C ALA A 193 1.11 23.91 4.14
N MET A 194 0.17 23.03 3.84
CA MET A 194 0.34 21.58 3.94
C MET A 194 0.13 20.94 2.58
N ILE A 195 1.07 20.10 2.17
CA ILE A 195 0.87 19.16 1.06
C ILE A 195 0.42 17.85 1.68
N LYS A 196 -0.71 17.31 1.22
CA LYS A 196 -1.17 15.97 1.60
C LYS A 196 -1.05 15.06 0.39
N ALA A 197 -0.21 14.04 0.49
CA ALA A 197 0.00 13.06 -0.57
C ALA A 197 -0.55 11.69 -0.15
N ASP A 198 -1.61 11.22 -0.82
CA ASP A 198 -2.31 9.97 -0.51
C ASP A 198 -2.21 9.02 -1.72
N TYR A 199 -1.35 8.01 -1.61
CA TYR A 199 -1.07 7.04 -2.68
C TYR A 199 -1.14 5.61 -2.17
N THR A 200 -1.77 4.74 -2.96
CA THR A 200 -1.72 3.29 -2.78
C THR A 200 -0.80 2.67 -3.82
N PHE A 201 0.09 1.81 -3.34
CA PHE A 201 1.06 1.02 -4.08
C PHE A 201 0.68 -0.45 -3.98
N VAL A 202 0.66 -1.15 -5.11
CA VAL A 202 0.37 -2.59 -5.17
C VAL A 202 1.59 -3.31 -5.72
N TYR A 203 2.18 -4.13 -4.86
CA TYR A 203 3.42 -4.85 -5.11
C TYR A 203 3.11 -6.31 -5.46
N PRO A 204 3.24 -6.71 -6.72
CA PRO A 204 3.16 -8.12 -7.11
C PRO A 204 4.45 -8.83 -6.70
N MET A 205 4.31 -9.97 -6.02
CA MET A 205 5.44 -10.74 -5.50
C MET A 205 5.23 -12.24 -5.67
N ALA A 206 6.31 -12.97 -5.89
CA ALA A 206 6.37 -14.42 -5.82
C ALA A 206 7.22 -14.84 -4.62
N ARG A 207 7.03 -16.06 -4.10
CA ARG A 207 7.98 -16.65 -3.14
C ARG A 207 9.29 -16.95 -3.85
N VAL A 208 10.42 -16.70 -3.20
CA VAL A 208 11.73 -17.16 -3.69
C VAL A 208 11.72 -18.68 -3.84
N GLY A 209 12.16 -19.18 -4.99
CA GLY A 209 12.09 -20.61 -5.32
C GLY A 209 10.67 -21.17 -5.47
N GLY A 210 9.65 -20.30 -5.46
CA GLY A 210 8.26 -20.63 -5.66
C GLY A 210 7.89 -20.83 -7.13
N GLY A 211 6.67 -21.31 -7.36
CA GLY A 211 6.12 -21.49 -8.70
C GLY A 211 5.64 -20.19 -9.35
N ASP A 212 4.58 -20.31 -10.13
CA ASP A 212 3.98 -19.19 -10.87
C ASP A 212 3.00 -18.34 -10.04
N GLU A 213 2.71 -18.74 -8.81
CA GLU A 213 1.80 -18.01 -7.92
C GLU A 213 2.36 -16.62 -7.59
N VAL A 214 1.55 -15.59 -7.82
CA VAL A 214 1.81 -14.21 -7.40
C VAL A 214 0.82 -13.84 -6.29
N SER A 215 1.35 -13.23 -5.23
CA SER A 215 0.57 -12.51 -4.23
C SER A 215 0.82 -11.01 -4.34
N ARG A 216 -0.03 -10.20 -3.69
CA ARG A 216 0.06 -8.73 -3.74
C ARG A 216 0.03 -8.14 -2.35
N ALA A 217 1.03 -7.35 -1.99
CA ALA A 217 0.90 -6.43 -0.87
C ALA A 217 0.30 -5.12 -1.35
N VAL A 218 -0.67 -4.59 -0.61
CA VAL A 218 -1.31 -3.30 -0.91
C VAL A 218 -0.93 -2.35 0.22
N VAL A 219 -0.13 -1.33 -0.11
CA VAL A 219 0.37 -0.36 0.86
C VAL A 219 -0.18 1.01 0.49
N ARG A 220 -0.98 1.61 1.37
CA ARG A 220 -1.41 3.00 1.26
C ARG A 220 -0.52 3.88 2.13
N ARG A 221 -0.03 4.97 1.57
CA ARG A 221 0.77 6.01 2.23
C ARG A 221 0.02 7.33 2.20
N SER A 222 -0.10 7.98 3.35
CA SER A 222 -0.49 9.38 3.46
C SER A 222 0.68 10.15 4.08
N VAL A 223 1.34 10.99 3.28
CA VAL A 223 2.48 11.82 3.73
C VAL A 223 2.06 13.28 3.73
N GLU A 224 2.24 13.93 4.87
CA GLU A 224 1.99 15.35 5.07
C GLU A 224 3.31 16.11 5.06
N VAL A 225 3.48 17.01 4.09
CA VAL A 225 4.68 17.85 3.95
C VAL A 225 4.32 19.30 4.25
N GLN A 226 4.88 19.83 5.33
CA GLN A 226 4.69 21.24 5.68
C GLN A 226 5.58 22.11 4.78
N VAL A 227 5.00 23.15 4.23
CA VAL A 227 5.72 24.16 3.44
C VAL A 227 5.60 25.49 4.15
N VAL A 228 6.72 26.19 4.32
CA VAL A 228 6.78 27.47 5.03
C VAL A 228 7.32 28.58 4.13
N ASP A 229 6.84 29.79 4.37
CA ASP A 229 7.45 31.01 3.83
C ASP A 229 8.83 31.23 4.48
N ALA A 230 9.89 31.11 3.66
CA ALA A 230 11.28 31.25 4.11
C ALA A 230 11.63 32.65 4.61
N ALA A 231 10.83 33.68 4.27
CA ALA A 231 11.01 35.02 4.83
C ALA A 231 10.61 35.08 6.31
N ARG A 232 9.84 34.10 6.79
CA ARG A 232 9.24 34.08 8.13
C ARG A 232 9.70 32.90 8.98
N PHE A 233 10.03 31.77 8.36
CA PHE A 233 10.35 30.52 9.03
C PHE A 233 11.62 29.91 8.46
N ARG A 234 12.32 29.13 9.30
CA ARG A 234 13.50 28.37 8.87
C ARG A 234 13.05 27.11 8.14
N ALA A 235 13.74 26.82 7.04
CA ALA A 235 13.66 25.57 6.30
C ALA A 235 14.90 25.47 5.40
N THR A 236 15.36 24.26 5.13
CA THR A 236 16.53 24.00 4.30
C THR A 236 16.10 23.83 2.84
N ASP A 237 16.66 24.64 1.95
CA ASP A 237 16.32 24.55 0.52
C ASP A 237 16.64 23.15 -0.04
N GLY A 238 15.77 22.67 -0.95
CA GLY A 238 15.89 21.34 -1.56
C GLY A 238 15.38 20.17 -0.72
N HIS A 239 15.00 20.40 0.55
CA HIS A 239 14.50 19.39 1.47
C HIS A 239 13.00 19.58 1.77
N ILE A 240 12.37 18.55 2.33
CA ILE A 240 10.97 18.57 2.77
C ILE A 240 10.87 18.44 4.28
N TRP A 241 9.87 19.08 4.88
CA TRP A 241 9.51 18.90 6.27
C TRP A 241 8.36 17.89 6.36
N VAL A 242 8.59 16.68 6.90
CA VAL A 242 7.56 15.63 7.00
C VAL A 242 6.78 15.81 8.31
N ALA A 243 5.65 16.50 8.22
CA ALA A 243 4.79 16.77 9.37
C ALA A 243 4.00 15.53 9.84
N GLY A 244 3.79 14.55 8.96
CA GLY A 244 3.07 13.33 9.28
C GLY A 244 3.28 12.26 8.23
N SER A 245 3.33 11.01 8.65
CA SER A 245 3.38 9.84 7.78
C SER A 245 2.46 8.76 8.35
N TYR A 246 1.46 8.38 7.57
CA TYR A 246 0.46 7.38 7.94
C TYR A 246 0.44 6.29 6.88
N SER A 247 0.23 5.05 7.31
CA SER A 247 0.15 3.92 6.40
C SER A 247 -0.92 2.92 6.78
N ASP A 248 -1.46 2.27 5.75
CA ASP A 248 -2.27 1.07 5.87
C ASP A 248 -1.62 0.00 5.00
N ILE A 249 -1.33 -1.16 5.59
CA ILE A 249 -0.60 -2.26 4.95
C ILE A 249 -1.51 -3.48 4.99
N ALA A 250 -1.91 -3.93 3.81
CA ALA A 250 -2.72 -5.12 3.66
C ALA A 250 -1.92 -6.26 3.03
N ASN A 251 -2.29 -7.47 3.44
CA ASN A 251 -1.61 -8.73 3.12
C ASN A 251 -0.22 -8.83 3.77
N ASP A 252 -0.06 -8.32 4.98
CA ASP A 252 1.08 -8.64 5.83
C ASP A 252 0.77 -9.83 6.75
N ASP A 253 1.77 -10.47 7.36
CA ASP A 253 1.58 -11.64 8.22
C ASP A 253 1.26 -11.32 9.69
N CYS A 254 0.95 -10.06 9.97
CA CYS A 254 0.65 -9.50 11.28
C CYS A 254 1.81 -9.49 12.28
N ARG A 255 3.00 -9.97 11.89
CA ARG A 255 4.19 -9.78 12.73
C ARG A 255 4.53 -8.30 12.75
N GLN A 256 4.84 -7.81 13.94
CA GLN A 256 5.21 -6.42 14.13
C GLN A 256 6.67 -6.33 14.56
N GLY A 257 7.35 -5.26 14.14
CA GLY A 257 8.68 -4.95 14.63
C GLY A 257 9.80 -5.80 14.04
N ASP A 258 9.60 -6.44 12.89
CA ASP A 258 10.68 -7.14 12.16
C ASP A 258 11.21 -6.33 10.96
N GLY A 259 10.62 -5.15 10.69
CA GLY A 259 11.14 -4.17 9.73
C GLY A 259 10.88 -4.50 8.26
N VAL A 260 10.05 -5.50 7.98
CA VAL A 260 9.69 -5.94 6.62
C VAL A 260 8.21 -6.32 6.55
N ILE A 261 7.63 -6.18 5.36
CA ILE A 261 6.29 -6.69 5.05
C ILE A 261 6.45 -8.14 4.56
N ARG A 262 5.62 -9.06 5.06
CA ARG A 262 5.64 -10.48 4.69
C ARG A 262 4.32 -10.93 4.06
N PRO A 263 4.24 -10.89 2.72
CA PRO A 263 3.05 -11.26 1.98
C PRO A 263 2.59 -12.68 2.25
N GLN A 264 1.29 -12.84 2.50
CA GLN A 264 0.68 -14.16 2.54
C GLN A 264 0.38 -14.64 1.12
N PHE A 265 0.65 -15.90 0.83
CA PHE A 265 0.29 -16.56 -0.42
C PHE A 265 -0.82 -17.57 -0.16
N LEU A 266 -1.61 -17.90 -1.18
CA LEU A 266 -2.69 -18.90 -1.08
C LEU A 266 -2.13 -20.23 -0.60
N ARG A 267 -0.97 -20.63 -1.14
CA ARG A 267 -0.18 -21.73 -0.57
C ARG A 267 0.50 -21.22 0.70
N GLY A 268 -0.03 -21.58 1.87
CA GLY A 268 0.55 -21.24 3.17
C GLY A 268 -0.33 -20.35 4.08
N ARG A 269 -1.53 -19.97 3.65
CA ARG A 269 -2.47 -19.10 4.40
C ARG A 269 -2.92 -19.63 5.78
N GLY A 270 -2.47 -20.83 6.20
CA GLY A 270 -2.80 -21.46 7.47
C GLY A 270 -1.68 -21.46 8.52
N THR A 271 -0.52 -20.82 8.26
CA THR A 271 0.64 -20.81 9.18
C THR A 271 0.83 -19.49 9.92
N SER A 272 -0.02 -18.50 9.66
CA SER A 272 0.08 -17.16 10.23
C SER A 272 -0.98 -16.95 11.32
N PRO A 273 -0.77 -16.02 12.28
CA PRO A 273 -1.80 -15.65 13.24
C PRO A 273 -3.12 -15.32 12.54
N GLU A 274 -4.26 -15.76 13.10
CA GLU A 274 -5.57 -15.41 12.53
C GLU A 274 -5.78 -13.89 12.63
N PRO A 275 -6.21 -13.21 11.54
CA PRO A 275 -6.54 -11.79 11.60
C PRO A 275 -7.62 -11.55 12.67
N SER A 276 -7.35 -10.67 13.63
CA SER A 276 -8.30 -10.33 14.68
C SER A 276 -9.20 -9.15 14.30
N GLY A 277 -8.75 -8.31 13.34
CA GLY A 277 -9.45 -7.10 12.93
C GLY A 277 -10.58 -7.33 11.92
N LYS A 278 -11.48 -6.34 11.80
CA LYS A 278 -12.59 -6.34 10.83
C LYS A 278 -12.08 -6.49 9.40
N ALA A 279 -12.84 -7.21 8.58
CA ALA A 279 -12.54 -7.34 7.16
C ALA A 279 -12.66 -5.98 6.45
N ARG A 280 -11.63 -5.58 5.70
CA ARG A 280 -11.58 -4.30 4.97
C ARG A 280 -11.12 -4.51 3.53
N ASP A 281 -11.58 -3.65 2.64
CA ASP A 281 -11.09 -3.60 1.26
C ASP A 281 -9.89 -2.65 1.19
N PRO A 282 -8.66 -3.16 0.95
CA PRO A 282 -7.47 -2.32 0.94
C PRO A 282 -7.39 -1.38 -0.26
N TYR A 283 -8.31 -1.53 -1.22
CA TYR A 283 -8.48 -0.62 -2.34
C TYR A 283 -9.48 0.52 -2.05
N ASP A 284 -10.19 0.49 -0.91
CA ASP A 284 -11.07 1.58 -0.49
C ASP A 284 -10.27 2.76 0.04
N ARG A 285 -10.28 3.84 -0.73
CA ARG A 285 -9.58 5.09 -0.42
C ARG A 285 -10.54 6.24 -0.13
N SER A 286 -11.80 5.92 0.15
CA SER A 286 -12.88 6.90 0.37
C SER A 286 -12.77 7.65 1.69
N LYS A 287 -12.01 7.11 2.64
CA LYS A 287 -11.71 7.72 3.94
C LYS A 287 -10.24 8.09 4.02
N GLU A 288 -9.94 9.15 4.76
CA GLU A 288 -8.57 9.52 5.07
C GLU A 288 -7.92 8.44 5.95
N LEU A 289 -6.61 8.24 5.80
CA LEU A 289 -5.87 7.53 6.83
C LEU A 289 -5.78 8.44 8.05
N LYS A 290 -6.12 7.89 9.21
CA LYS A 290 -6.04 8.60 10.48
C LYS A 290 -4.75 8.21 11.21
N ALA A 291 -4.34 9.01 12.19
CA ALA A 291 -3.14 8.77 12.99
C ALA A 291 -3.19 7.44 13.76
N ASP A 292 -4.38 6.94 14.10
CA ASP A 292 -4.63 5.66 14.77
C ASP A 292 -4.71 4.46 13.82
N ALA A 293 -4.58 4.66 12.49
CA ALA A 293 -4.71 3.56 11.52
C ALA A 293 -3.61 2.49 11.65
N GLY A 294 -2.46 2.81 12.24
CA GLY A 294 -1.40 1.85 12.57
C GLY A 294 -1.61 1.11 13.91
N GLU A 295 -2.57 1.56 14.73
CA GLU A 295 -2.97 0.90 15.99
C GLU A 295 -4.18 -0.03 15.79
N GLU A 296 -4.78 -0.04 14.60
CA GLU A 296 -5.87 -0.94 14.28
C GLU A 296 -5.33 -2.37 14.14
N GLU A 297 -5.94 -3.29 14.90
CA GLU A 297 -5.65 -4.72 14.88
C GLU A 297 -5.43 -5.26 13.47
N CYS A 298 -4.44 -6.14 13.29
CA CYS A 298 -4.17 -6.78 12.00
C CYS A 298 -5.46 -7.36 11.41
N GLY A 299 -5.97 -6.68 10.38
CA GLY A 299 -7.30 -6.92 9.82
C GLY A 299 -7.25 -7.83 8.61
N LEU A 300 -8.36 -8.52 8.35
CA LEU A 300 -8.50 -9.34 7.15
C LEU A 300 -8.70 -8.46 5.91
N ALA A 301 -7.80 -8.52 4.94
CA ALA A 301 -8.05 -7.95 3.61
C ALA A 301 -9.10 -8.79 2.87
N THR A 302 -10.20 -8.17 2.41
CA THR A 302 -11.27 -8.86 1.68
C THR A 302 -10.85 -9.28 0.27
N ARG A 303 -9.85 -8.59 -0.28
CA ARG A 303 -9.24 -8.86 -1.57
C ARG A 303 -7.84 -8.25 -1.61
N THR A 304 -7.00 -8.80 -2.47
CA THR A 304 -5.63 -8.37 -2.72
C THR A 304 -5.36 -8.53 -4.19
#